data_AF-A0A2D6TY31-F1
#
_entry.id   AF-A0A2D6TY31-F1
#
_cell.length_a   1.000
_cell.length_b   1.000
_cell.length_c   1.000
_cell.angle_alpha   90.00
_cell.angle_beta   90.00
_cell.angle_gamma   90.00
#
_symmetry.space_group_name_H-M   'P 1'
#
loop_
_entity.id
_entity.type
_entity.pdbx_description
1 polymer ?
#
loop_
_entity_poly.entity_id
_entity_poly.type
_entity_poly.pdbx_seq_one_letter_code
_entity_poly.pdbx_strand_id
1 'polypeptide(L)'
;MNKRGQDLINENVVFTIIVVVFIVALFIFISRSGSQATLYEQTYAKEIALIIDRAEVGMEIELEMFDAFKLARKNNFEGRIVNIDNGANQVNIRLYDAKGYDFYYFNDIDVVWDLDVDNRLLILKFAENVDV
;
A
#
# COMPACT_ATOMS: atom_id res chain seq x y z
N MET A 1 8.22 -3.19 60.57
CA MET A 1 7.80 -3.14 59.15
C MET A 1 8.10 -4.48 58.51
N ASN A 2 7.06 -5.15 58.00
CA ASN A 2 7.11 -6.56 57.61
C ASN A 2 7.61 -6.70 56.16
N LYS A 3 8.90 -7.03 55.99
CA LYS A 3 9.61 -7.03 54.69
C LYS A 3 8.95 -7.91 53.61
N ARG A 4 8.23 -8.96 54.01
CA ARG A 4 7.53 -9.89 53.10
C ARG A 4 6.35 -9.27 52.34
N GLY A 5 5.66 -8.28 52.91
CA GLY A 5 4.53 -7.62 52.23
C GLY A 5 4.99 -6.58 51.20
N GLN A 6 6.19 -6.01 51.40
CA GLN A 6 6.75 -4.98 50.52
C GLN A 6 7.28 -5.59 49.22
N ASP A 7 7.85 -6.80 49.28
CA ASP A 7 8.32 -7.53 48.09
C ASP A 7 7.14 -7.97 47.19
N LEU A 8 6.05 -8.47 47.77
CA LEU A 8 4.84 -8.86 47.02
C LEU A 8 4.16 -7.68 46.32
N ILE A 9 4.16 -6.50 46.95
CA ILE A 9 3.60 -5.29 46.34
C ILE A 9 4.51 -4.81 45.21
N ASN A 10 5.84 -4.81 45.42
CA ASN A 10 6.79 -4.37 44.40
C ASN A 10 6.77 -5.28 43.16
N GLU A 11 6.73 -6.60 43.34
CA GLU A 11 6.69 -7.55 42.21
C GLU A 11 5.42 -7.40 41.37
N ASN A 12 4.26 -7.32 42.02
CA ASN A 12 2.98 -7.12 41.33
C ASN A 12 2.91 -5.75 40.64
N VAL A 13 3.46 -4.70 41.24
CA VAL A 13 3.51 -3.36 40.65
C VAL A 13 4.39 -3.35 39.41
N VAL A 14 5.58 -3.95 39.46
CA VAL A 14 6.48 -4.05 38.30
C VAL A 14 5.84 -4.85 37.18
N PHE A 15 5.22 -5.99 37.49
CA PHE A 15 4.47 -6.79 36.49
C PHE A 15 3.35 -5.97 35.85
N THR A 16 2.58 -5.24 36.65
CA THR A 16 1.48 -4.39 36.15
C THR A 16 2.00 -3.31 35.21
N ILE A 17 3.12 -2.65 35.55
CA ILE A 17 3.72 -1.61 34.69
C ILE A 17 4.14 -2.21 33.34
N ILE A 18 4.78 -3.38 33.34
CA ILE A 18 5.20 -4.07 32.10
C ILE A 18 3.98 -4.40 31.23
N VAL A 19 2.91 -4.94 31.82
CA VAL A 19 1.67 -5.26 31.09
C VAL A 19 1.05 -4.00 30.49
N VAL A 20 0.98 -2.91 31.25
CA VAL A 20 0.45 -1.63 30.75
C VAL A 20 1.28 -1.11 29.58
N VAL A 21 2.62 -1.12 29.70
CA VAL A 21 3.52 -0.72 28.60
C VAL A 21 3.31 -1.60 27.37
N PHE A 22 3.17 -2.91 27.57
CA PHE A 22 2.93 -3.87 26.48
C PHE A 22 1.58 -3.62 25.78
N ILE A 23 0.51 -3.36 26.55
CA ILE A 23 -0.81 -3.03 26.01
C ILE A 23 -0.75 -1.71 25.21
N VAL A 24 -0.09 -0.68 25.73
CA VAL A 24 0.07 0.59 25.02
C VAL A 24 0.86 0.40 23.72
N ALA A 25 1.95 -0.38 23.75
CA ALA A 25 2.72 -0.71 22.56
C ALA A 25 1.87 -1.49 21.53
N LEU A 26 1.02 -2.42 21.97
CA LEU A 26 0.08 -3.12 21.10
C LEU A 26 -0.93 -2.18 20.46
N PHE A 27 -1.50 -1.22 21.20
CA PHE A 27 -2.41 -0.22 20.62
C PHE A 27 -1.72 0.67 19.58
N ILE A 28 -0.48 1.10 19.84
CA ILE A 28 0.33 1.85 18.87
C ILE A 28 0.64 0.99 17.63
N PHE A 29 0.95 -0.29 17.82
CA PHE A 29 1.23 -1.20 16.72
C PHE A 29 -0.01 -1.47 15.86
N ILE A 30 -1.17 -1.75 16.49
CA ILE A 30 -2.43 -2.02 15.78
C ILE A 30 -2.90 -0.78 15.02
N SER A 31 -2.81 0.41 15.63
CA SER A 31 -3.17 1.65 14.95
C SER A 31 -2.29 1.96 13.73
N ARG A 32 -1.03 1.49 13.71
CA ARG A 32 -0.13 1.60 12.56
C ARG A 32 -0.31 0.47 11.54
N SER A 33 -0.55 -0.76 12.00
CA SER A 33 -0.69 -1.97 11.19
C SER A 33 -2.05 -2.03 10.46
N GLY A 34 -3.08 -1.35 10.99
CA GLY A 34 -4.40 -1.22 10.39
C GLY A 34 -4.48 -0.25 9.20
N SER A 35 -3.36 0.16 8.63
CA SER A 35 -3.30 0.92 7.38
C SER A 35 -3.83 0.04 6.24
N GLN A 36 -5.14 0.01 6.06
CA GLN A 36 -5.80 -0.60 4.89
C GLN A 36 -5.11 -0.14 3.59
N ALA A 37 -4.63 1.11 3.56
CA ALA A 37 -3.87 1.67 2.45
C ALA A 37 -2.71 0.76 1.99
N THR A 38 -1.92 0.19 2.90
CA THR A 38 -0.79 -0.68 2.52
C THR A 38 -1.24 -2.00 1.90
N LEU A 39 -2.39 -2.54 2.32
CA LEU A 39 -2.96 -3.73 1.69
C LEU A 39 -3.49 -3.42 0.29
N TYR A 40 -4.21 -2.31 0.14
CA TYR A 40 -4.72 -1.87 -1.17
C TYR A 40 -3.60 -1.51 -2.14
N GLU A 41 -2.53 -0.84 -1.69
CA GLU A 41 -1.32 -0.58 -2.50
C GLU A 41 -0.76 -1.89 -3.05
N GLN A 42 -0.64 -2.92 -2.21
CA GLN A 42 -0.16 -4.24 -2.62
C GLN A 42 -1.08 -4.94 -3.61
N THR A 43 -2.39 -4.94 -3.33
CA THR A 43 -3.38 -5.60 -4.18
C THR A 43 -3.42 -4.95 -5.56
N TYR A 44 -3.55 -3.62 -5.63
CA TYR A 44 -3.61 -2.91 -6.91
C TYR A 44 -2.31 -3.01 -7.70
N ALA A 45 -1.14 -2.91 -7.05
CA ALA A 45 0.14 -3.03 -7.76
C ALA A 45 0.29 -4.40 -8.42
N LYS A 46 -0.08 -5.47 -7.71
CA LYS A 46 -0.04 -6.85 -8.24
C LYS A 46 -1.07 -7.06 -9.33
N GLU A 47 -2.29 -6.57 -9.14
CA GLU A 47 -3.36 -6.69 -10.13
C GLU A 47 -2.98 -5.99 -11.43
N ILE A 48 -2.51 -4.74 -11.37
CA ILE A 48 -2.06 -3.99 -12.54
C ILE A 48 -0.89 -4.69 -13.22
N ALA A 49 0.11 -5.14 -12.47
CA ALA A 49 1.24 -5.86 -13.04
C ALA A 49 0.82 -7.17 -13.73
N LEU A 50 -0.11 -7.93 -13.13
CA LEU A 50 -0.65 -9.16 -13.75
C LEU A 50 -1.49 -8.88 -14.99
N ILE A 51 -2.17 -7.73 -15.03
CA ILE A 51 -2.88 -7.25 -16.22
C ILE A 51 -1.86 -6.97 -17.32
N ILE A 52 -0.79 -6.23 -17.02
CA ILE A 52 0.29 -5.93 -17.97
C ILE A 52 0.93 -7.24 -18.47
N ASP A 53 1.20 -8.19 -17.57
CA ASP A 53 1.78 -9.49 -17.91
C ASP A 53 0.95 -10.32 -18.88
N ARG A 54 -0.37 -10.09 -18.93
CA ARG A 54 -1.31 -10.83 -19.77
C ARG A 54 -1.80 -10.03 -20.97
N ALA A 55 -1.47 -8.74 -21.04
CA ALA A 55 -1.94 -7.87 -22.08
C ALA A 55 -1.23 -8.16 -23.41
N GLU A 56 -1.97 -8.00 -24.49
CA GLU A 56 -1.45 -8.03 -25.86
C GLU A 56 -1.46 -6.62 -26.45
N VAL A 57 -0.61 -6.41 -27.46
CA VAL A 57 -0.54 -5.14 -28.18
C VAL A 57 -1.90 -4.77 -28.77
N GLY A 58 -2.31 -3.51 -28.59
CA GLY A 58 -3.58 -2.99 -29.05
C GLY A 58 -4.74 -3.20 -28.07
N MET A 59 -4.53 -3.85 -26.92
CA MET A 59 -5.52 -3.90 -25.85
C MET A 59 -5.65 -2.52 -25.15
N GLU A 60 -6.87 -2.23 -24.72
CA GLU A 60 -7.19 -1.13 -23.82
C GLU A 60 -7.99 -1.70 -22.64
N ILE A 61 -7.52 -1.42 -21.43
CA ILE A 61 -8.11 -1.95 -20.20
C ILE A 61 -8.43 -0.80 -19.27
N GLU A 62 -9.68 -0.76 -18.82
CA GLU A 62 -10.14 0.17 -17.80
C GLU A 62 -10.26 -0.56 -16.47
N LEU A 63 -9.56 -0.07 -15.45
CA LEU A 63 -9.57 -0.62 -14.09
C LEU A 63 -10.22 0.37 -13.12
N GLU A 64 -11.25 -0.07 -12.41
CA GLU A 64 -11.88 0.73 -11.37
C GLU A 64 -11.04 0.72 -10.08
N MET A 65 -10.64 1.90 -9.61
CA MET A 65 -9.79 2.06 -8.43
C MET A 65 -10.51 2.80 -7.29
N PHE A 66 -11.82 2.61 -7.15
CA PHE A 66 -12.66 3.37 -6.20
C PHE A 66 -12.11 3.41 -4.78
N ASP A 67 -11.69 2.26 -4.25
CA ASP A 67 -11.15 2.15 -2.90
C ASP A 67 -9.79 2.86 -2.75
N ALA A 68 -8.94 2.81 -3.78
CA ALA A 68 -7.66 3.49 -3.82
C ALA A 68 -7.85 5.01 -3.70
N PHE A 69 -8.70 5.59 -4.55
CA PHE A 69 -9.02 7.02 -4.52
C PHE A 69 -9.67 7.46 -3.20
N LYS A 70 -10.58 6.63 -2.66
CA LYS A 70 -11.23 6.88 -1.37
C LYS A 70 -10.20 6.91 -0.23
N LEU A 71 -9.24 6.00 -0.23
CA LEU A 71 -8.17 5.94 0.77
C LEU A 71 -7.17 7.09 0.62
N ALA A 72 -6.73 7.40 -0.59
CA ALA A 72 -5.86 8.54 -0.86
C ALA A 72 -6.49 9.84 -0.35
N ARG A 73 -7.78 10.07 -0.62
CA ARG A 73 -8.53 11.23 -0.12
C ARG A 73 -8.66 11.23 1.40
N LYS A 74 -8.93 10.07 2.02
CA LYS A 74 -8.99 9.94 3.48
C LYS A 74 -7.65 10.28 4.14
N ASN A 75 -6.55 9.99 3.46
CA ASN A 75 -5.19 10.27 3.92
C ASN A 75 -4.70 11.68 3.53
N ASN A 76 -5.53 12.49 2.87
CA ASN A 76 -5.15 13.79 2.29
C ASN A 76 -3.90 13.70 1.38
N PHE A 77 -3.78 12.60 0.64
CA PHE A 77 -2.68 12.39 -0.27
C PHE A 77 -2.97 13.08 -1.62
N GLU A 78 -2.13 14.05 -1.97
CA GLU A 78 -2.23 14.83 -3.23
C GLU A 78 -1.21 14.38 -4.29
N GLY A 79 -0.41 13.35 -3.99
CA GLY A 79 0.59 12.83 -4.90
C GLY A 79 0.02 11.92 -5.98
N ARG A 80 0.92 11.40 -6.82
CA ARG A 80 0.58 10.44 -7.88
C ARG A 80 0.24 9.08 -7.27
N ILE A 81 -1.00 8.61 -7.51
CA ILE A 81 -1.52 7.34 -6.96
C ILE A 81 -0.92 6.13 -7.68
N VAL A 82 -0.84 6.18 -9.01
CA VAL A 82 -0.32 5.12 -9.87
C VAL A 82 0.87 5.64 -10.64
N ASN A 83 1.96 4.90 -10.65
CA ASN A 83 3.12 5.19 -11.48
C ASN A 83 3.64 3.90 -12.10
N ILE A 84 3.60 3.80 -13.43
CA ILE A 84 4.13 2.67 -14.19
C ILE A 84 5.40 3.12 -14.91
N ASP A 85 6.48 2.39 -14.70
CA ASP A 85 7.79 2.62 -15.31
C ASP A 85 8.12 1.46 -16.26
N ASN A 86 8.01 1.71 -17.56
CA ASN A 86 8.34 0.74 -18.62
C ASN A 86 9.85 0.44 -18.70
N GLY A 87 10.72 1.35 -18.26
CA GLY A 87 12.17 1.09 -18.29
C GLY A 87 12.62 0.13 -17.19
N ALA A 88 11.94 0.15 -16.05
CA ALA A 88 12.19 -0.75 -14.92
C ALA A 88 11.21 -1.93 -14.84
N ASN A 89 10.24 -2.02 -15.75
CA ASN A 89 9.11 -2.94 -15.71
C ASN A 89 8.43 -3.01 -14.34
N GLN A 90 8.08 -1.84 -13.80
CA GLN A 90 7.63 -1.69 -12.42
C GLN A 90 6.36 -0.84 -12.30
N VAL A 91 5.42 -1.32 -11.48
CA VAL A 91 4.24 -0.59 -11.03
C VAL A 91 4.44 -0.16 -9.58
N ASN A 92 4.32 1.14 -9.31
CA ASN A 92 4.27 1.71 -7.97
C ASN A 92 2.87 2.26 -7.68
N ILE A 93 2.28 1.83 -6.56
CA ILE A 93 1.01 2.37 -6.05
C ILE A 93 1.25 3.04 -4.71
N ARG A 94 0.75 4.26 -4.56
CA ARG A 94 0.92 5.08 -3.36
C ARG A 94 -0.38 5.75 -2.95
N LEU A 95 -0.78 5.57 -1.69
CA LEU A 95 -2.03 6.08 -1.13
C LEU A 95 -1.83 7.00 0.10
N TYR A 96 -0.59 7.27 0.48
CA TYR A 96 -0.18 8.17 1.57
C TYR A 96 1.27 8.64 1.39
N ASP A 97 1.73 9.56 2.22
CA ASP A 97 3.10 10.12 2.20
C ASP A 97 4.17 9.13 2.68
N ALA A 98 4.34 8.05 1.93
CA ALA A 98 5.45 7.11 2.04
C ALA A 98 5.89 6.66 0.63
N LYS A 99 6.76 5.65 0.55
CA LYS A 99 7.27 5.15 -0.75
C LYS A 99 6.17 4.48 -1.62
N GLY A 100 5.09 4.01 -1.00
CA GLY A 100 4.09 3.17 -1.66
C GLY A 100 4.54 1.71 -1.72
N TYR A 101 3.93 0.92 -2.60
CA TYR A 101 4.29 -0.46 -2.87
C TYR A 101 4.69 -0.65 -4.33
N ASP A 102 5.80 -1.37 -4.50
CA ASP A 102 6.40 -1.67 -5.80
C ASP A 102 6.16 -3.12 -6.19
N PHE A 103 5.75 -3.35 -7.43
CA PHE A 103 5.64 -4.67 -8.00
C PHE A 103 6.13 -4.69 -9.45
N TYR A 104 6.90 -5.71 -9.81
CA TYR A 104 7.49 -5.85 -11.13
C TYR A 104 6.62 -6.72 -12.04
N TYR A 105 6.57 -6.36 -13.31
CA TYR A 105 6.00 -7.19 -14.38
C TYR A 105 7.12 -7.69 -15.30
N PHE A 106 6.81 -8.68 -16.13
CA PHE A 106 7.76 -9.36 -17.01
C PHE A 106 7.54 -9.05 -18.48
N ASN A 107 6.34 -8.62 -18.86
CA ASN A 107 6.01 -8.34 -20.25
C ASN A 107 6.78 -7.12 -20.78
N ASP A 108 7.23 -7.20 -22.03
CA ASP A 108 8.10 -6.21 -22.69
C ASP A 108 7.31 -5.29 -23.63
N ILE A 109 6.06 -5.02 -23.26
CA ILE A 109 5.11 -4.19 -24.00
C ILE A 109 5.08 -2.81 -23.34
N ASP A 110 5.09 -1.77 -24.16
CA ASP A 110 4.98 -0.40 -23.67
C ASP A 110 3.57 -0.13 -23.15
N VAL A 111 3.50 0.29 -21.88
CA VAL A 111 2.25 0.65 -21.22
C VAL A 111 2.10 2.17 -21.19
N VAL A 112 1.12 2.68 -21.92
CA VAL A 112 0.64 4.07 -21.80
C VAL A 112 -0.53 4.07 -20.82
N TRP A 113 -0.47 4.91 -19.79
CA TRP A 113 -1.48 4.92 -18.75
C TRP A 113 -1.99 6.34 -18.48
N ASP A 114 -3.27 6.43 -18.12
CA ASP A 114 -3.92 7.67 -17.70
C ASP A 114 -4.84 7.43 -16.51
N LEU A 115 -4.98 8.44 -15.65
CA LEU A 115 -5.82 8.40 -14.46
C LEU A 115 -6.99 9.36 -14.63
N ASP A 116 -8.18 8.80 -14.80
CA ASP A 116 -9.42 9.55 -14.74
C ASP A 116 -9.83 9.70 -13.27
N VAL A 117 -9.51 10.85 -12.68
CA VAL A 117 -9.80 11.16 -11.27
C VAL A 117 -11.31 11.32 -11.01
N ASP A 118 -12.06 11.81 -12.01
CA ASP A 118 -13.49 12.08 -11.88
C ASP A 118 -14.28 10.77 -11.85
N ASN A 119 -13.95 9.85 -12.75
CA ASN A 119 -14.57 8.53 -12.84
C ASN A 119 -13.86 7.46 -11.99
N ARG A 120 -12.69 7.79 -11.40
CA ARG A 120 -11.86 6.90 -10.56
C ARG A 120 -11.38 5.66 -11.32
N LEU A 121 -11.04 5.86 -12.59
CA LEU A 121 -10.58 4.81 -13.49
C LEU A 121 -9.09 4.97 -13.78
N LEU A 122 -8.39 3.85 -13.85
CA LEU A 122 -7.08 3.75 -14.46
C LEU A 122 -7.26 3.16 -15.86
N ILE A 123 -6.81 3.90 -16.87
CA ILE A 123 -6.87 3.48 -18.27
C ILE A 123 -5.47 3.03 -18.67
N LEU A 124 -5.36 1.80 -19.16
CA LEU A 124 -4.11 1.21 -19.64
C LEU A 124 -4.22 0.91 -21.14
N LYS A 125 -3.26 1.40 -21.91
CA LYS A 125 -3.15 1.18 -23.36
C LYS A 125 -1.81 0.51 -23.65
N PHE A 126 -1.87 -0.61 -24.35
CA PHE A 126 -0.72 -1.45 -24.62
C PHE A 126 -0.23 -1.24 -26.05
N ALA A 127 0.95 -0.65 -26.21
CA ALA A 127 1.56 -0.34 -27.49
C ALA A 127 2.77 -1.26 -27.74
N GLU A 128 3.09 -1.48 -29.02
CA GLU A 128 4.30 -2.21 -29.38
C GLU A 128 5.52 -1.42 -28.91
N ASN A 129 6.47 -2.10 -28.26
CA ASN A 129 7.72 -1.49 -27.84
C ASN A 129 8.53 -1.12 -29.09
N VAL A 130 8.59 0.17 -29.41
CA VAL A 130 9.35 0.67 -30.55
C VAL A 130 10.77 0.97 -30.06
N ASP A 131 11.57 -0.08 -29.92
CA ASP A 131 13.02 0.05 -29.80
C ASP A 131 13.55 0.79 -31.04
N VAL A 132 14.11 1.99 -30.83
CA VAL A 132 14.91 2.73 -31.82
C VAL A 132 16.39 2.48 -31.58
#